data_AF-A0A1B2JGL9-F1
#
_entry.id   AF-A0A1B2JGL9-F1
#
_cell.length_a   1.000
_cell.length_b   1.000
_cell.length_c   1.000
_cell.angle_alpha   90.00
_cell.angle_beta   90.00
_cell.angle_gamma   90.00
#
_symmetry.space_group_name_H-M   'P 1'
#
loop_
_entity.id
_entity.type
_entity.pdbx_description
1 polymer ?
#
loop_
_entity_poly.entity_id
_entity_poly.type
_entity_poly.pdbx_seq_one_letter_code
_entity_poly.pdbx_strand_id
1 'polypeptide(L)'
;MTTINRPVQIEEFVLAIRELPTESLDAIKSQLSTSVHRLNESNKLMESLLLKIRNKDKSASEIDELEDIVTEEDDDKIYEESIRENEIVLKNQKERIDRIEQELLSRSTERKEDVPTASSSAKFELNTDNNGIESNAANSVFL
;
A
#
# COMPACT_ATOMS: atom_id res chain seq x y z
N MET A 1 -1.01 -19.24 27.12
CA MET A 1 -0.48 -18.01 26.51
C MET A 1 -1.13 -17.86 25.14
N THR A 2 -2.24 -17.13 25.06
CA THR A 2 -2.87 -16.79 23.78
C THR A 2 -2.08 -15.62 23.21
N THR A 3 -1.24 -15.89 22.21
CA THR A 3 -0.68 -14.84 21.36
C THR A 3 -1.87 -14.14 20.72
N ILE A 4 -2.21 -12.99 21.29
CA ILE A 4 -3.25 -12.13 20.79
C ILE A 4 -2.85 -11.82 19.34
N ASN A 5 -3.59 -12.37 18.37
CA ASN A 5 -3.56 -12.02 16.95
C ASN A 5 -4.03 -10.56 16.77
N ARG A 6 -3.45 -9.64 17.54
CA ARG A 6 -3.72 -8.22 17.38
C ARG A 6 -3.05 -7.81 16.08
N PRO A 7 -3.78 -7.21 15.15
CA PRO A 7 -3.16 -6.43 14.09
C PRO A 7 -2.14 -5.51 14.76
N VAL A 8 -0.90 -5.52 14.28
CA VAL A 8 0.13 -4.59 14.78
C VAL A 8 -0.46 -3.19 14.73
N GLN A 9 -0.40 -2.47 15.86
CA GLN A 9 -0.87 -1.09 15.90
C GLN A 9 -0.08 -0.30 14.87
N ILE A 10 -0.78 0.38 13.97
CA ILE A 10 -0.18 1.03 12.82
C ILE A 10 0.84 2.10 13.28
N GLU A 11 0.60 2.70 14.44
CA GLU A 11 1.46 3.67 15.08
C GLU A 11 2.84 3.09 15.44
N GLU A 12 2.86 1.90 16.07
CA GLU A 12 4.11 1.20 16.40
C GLU A 12 4.85 0.78 15.12
N PHE A 13 4.11 0.34 14.10
CA PHE A 13 4.68 -0.02 12.81
C PHE A 13 5.37 1.16 12.13
N VAL A 14 4.75 2.35 12.15
CA VAL A 14 5.32 3.58 11.56
C VAL A 14 6.63 3.97 12.26
N LEU A 15 6.70 3.85 13.57
CA LEU A 15 7.93 4.14 14.31
C LEU A 15 9.04 3.14 13.94
N ALA A 16 8.71 1.85 13.86
CA ALA A 16 9.68 0.80 13.54
C ALA A 16 10.26 0.95 12.12
N ILE A 17 9.46 1.32 11.11
CA ILE A 17 9.95 1.41 9.73
C ILE A 17 10.90 2.57 9.47
N ARG A 18 10.89 3.62 10.31
CA ARG A 18 11.80 4.78 10.17
C ARG A 18 13.27 4.40 10.30
N GLU A 19 13.58 3.40 11.12
CA GLU A 19 14.96 2.97 11.38
C GLU A 19 15.45 1.90 10.41
N LEU A 20 14.56 1.33 9.60
CA LEU A 20 14.91 0.24 8.67
C LEU A 20 15.53 0.78 7.38
N PRO A 21 16.49 0.06 6.77
CA PRO A 21 17.01 0.40 5.46
C PRO A 21 15.97 0.15 4.36
N THR A 22 16.09 0.86 3.24
CA THR A 22 15.15 0.81 2.10
C THR A 22 14.91 -0.61 1.59
N GLU A 23 15.97 -1.41 1.48
CA GLU A 23 15.89 -2.82 1.06
C GLU A 23 15.02 -3.69 1.99
N SER A 24 15.05 -3.41 3.30
CA SER A 24 14.18 -4.08 4.27
C SER A 24 12.73 -3.63 4.12
N LEU A 25 12.49 -2.35 3.82
CA LEU A 25 11.15 -1.83 3.54
C LEU A 25 10.53 -2.46 2.29
N ASP A 26 11.31 -2.60 1.21
CA ASP A 26 10.88 -3.28 -0.02
C ASP A 26 10.57 -4.76 0.22
N ALA A 27 11.40 -5.45 1.01
CA ALA A 27 11.17 -6.83 1.40
C ALA A 27 9.87 -6.99 2.20
N ILE A 28 9.64 -6.13 3.20
CA ILE A 28 8.41 -6.14 4.02
C ILE A 28 7.20 -5.83 3.13
N LYS A 29 7.29 -4.84 2.24
CA LYS A 29 6.21 -4.51 1.30
C LYS A 29 5.86 -5.69 0.40
N SER A 30 6.85 -6.42 -0.12
CA SER A 30 6.64 -7.62 -0.92
C SER A 30 5.95 -8.74 -0.13
N GLN A 31 6.37 -8.95 1.13
CA GLN A 31 5.73 -9.92 2.03
C GLN A 31 4.28 -9.55 2.34
N LEU A 32 4.01 -8.29 2.66
CA LEU A 32 2.65 -7.79 2.89
C LEU A 32 1.78 -7.93 1.64
N SER A 33 2.30 -7.60 0.45
CA SER A 33 1.58 -7.76 -0.81
C SER A 33 1.22 -9.22 -1.11
N THR A 34 2.14 -10.14 -0.82
CA THR A 34 1.89 -11.59 -0.94
C THR A 34 0.82 -12.03 0.05
N SER A 35 0.86 -11.53 1.29
CA SER A 35 -0.16 -11.84 2.29
C SER A 35 -1.54 -11.33 1.89
N VAL A 36 -1.63 -10.09 1.38
CA VAL A 36 -2.87 -9.51 0.86
C VAL A 36 -3.41 -10.34 -0.29
N HIS A 37 -2.56 -10.77 -1.22
CA HIS A 37 -2.97 -11.62 -2.33
C HIS A 37 -3.56 -12.95 -1.83
N ARG A 38 -2.87 -13.63 -0.91
CA ARG A 38 -3.33 -14.90 -0.33
C ARG A 38 -4.66 -14.76 0.42
N LEU A 39 -4.82 -13.69 1.21
CA LEU A 39 -6.07 -13.43 1.93
C LEU A 39 -7.23 -13.17 0.97
N ASN A 40 -7.01 -12.42 -0.12
CA ASN A 40 -8.04 -12.21 -1.14
C ASN A 40 -8.44 -13.53 -1.83
N GLU A 41 -7.47 -14.38 -2.19
CA GLU A 41 -7.77 -15.70 -2.79
C GLU A 41 -8.52 -16.61 -1.81
N SER A 42 -8.16 -16.58 -0.51
CA SER A 42 -8.90 -17.28 0.54
C SER A 42 -10.34 -16.77 0.65
N ASN A 43 -10.56 -15.45 0.67
CA ASN A 43 -11.90 -14.87 0.75
C ASN A 43 -12.74 -15.24 -0.47
N LYS A 44 -12.20 -15.15 -1.69
CA LYS A 44 -12.91 -15.59 -2.91
C LYS A 44 -13.32 -17.07 -2.84
N LEU A 45 -12.46 -17.93 -2.31
CA LEU A 45 -12.79 -19.34 -2.16
C LEU A 45 -13.94 -19.53 -1.16
N MET A 46 -13.89 -18.85 -0.01
CA MET A 46 -14.94 -18.90 1.01
C MET A 46 -16.26 -18.35 0.49
N GLU A 47 -16.25 -17.22 -0.22
CA GLU A 47 -17.43 -16.67 -0.91
C GLU A 47 -18.02 -17.68 -1.92
N SER A 48 -17.17 -18.37 -2.68
CA SER A 48 -17.62 -19.40 -3.61
C SER A 48 -18.23 -20.60 -2.91
N LEU A 49 -17.73 -21.01 -1.73
CA LEU A 49 -18.27 -22.11 -0.96
C LEU A 49 -19.62 -21.72 -0.35
N LEU A 50 -19.71 -20.53 0.23
CA LEU A 50 -20.94 -19.97 0.79
C LEU A 50 -22.03 -19.82 -0.28
N LEU A 51 -21.67 -19.43 -1.51
CA LEU A 51 -22.62 -19.42 -2.64
C LEU A 51 -23.13 -20.84 -2.98
N LYS A 52 -22.28 -21.86 -2.88
CA LYS A 52 -22.67 -23.25 -3.16
C LYS A 52 -23.60 -23.81 -2.08
N ILE A 53 -23.33 -23.53 -0.81
CA ILE A 53 -24.17 -23.93 0.34
C ILE A 53 -25.57 -23.32 0.16
N ARG A 54 -25.64 -21.99 0.01
CA ARG A 54 -26.93 -21.28 -0.19
C ARG A 54 -27.73 -21.70 -1.41
N ASN A 55 -27.06 -22.13 -2.48
CA ASN A 55 -27.74 -22.62 -3.68
C ASN A 55 -28.22 -24.07 -3.54
N LYS A 56 -27.53 -24.88 -2.73
CA LYS A 56 -27.95 -26.24 -2.38
C LYS A 56 -29.22 -26.20 -1.53
N ASP A 57 -29.30 -25.29 -0.55
CA ASP A 57 -30.50 -25.08 0.28
C ASP A 57 -31.74 -24.75 -0.56
N LYS A 58 -31.59 -23.85 -1.54
CA LYS A 58 -32.69 -23.47 -2.45
C LYS A 58 -33.17 -24.62 -3.33
N SER A 59 -32.30 -25.57 -3.67
CA SER A 59 -32.65 -26.74 -4.48
C SER A 59 -33.18 -27.91 -3.64
N ALA A 60 -32.81 -28.01 -2.36
CA ALA A 60 -33.27 -29.05 -1.45
C ALA A 60 -34.65 -28.74 -0.84
N SER A 61 -35.01 -27.45 -0.77
CA SER A 61 -36.31 -26.96 -0.26
C SER A 61 -37.55 -27.45 -1.03
N GLU A 62 -37.41 -28.19 -2.14
CA GLU A 62 -38.55 -28.78 -2.86
C GLU A 62 -38.85 -30.25 -2.49
N ILE A 63 -37.97 -30.98 -1.75
CA ILE A 63 -38.14 -32.46 -1.64
C ILE A 63 -38.08 -33.09 -0.24
N ASP A 64 -37.43 -32.56 0.80
CA ASP A 64 -37.43 -33.28 2.09
C ASP A 64 -37.14 -32.36 3.29
N GLU A 65 -38.19 -31.97 4.01
CA GLU A 65 -38.09 -31.28 5.29
C GLU A 65 -37.84 -32.33 6.38
N LEU A 66 -36.64 -32.35 7.00
CA LEU A 66 -36.47 -32.26 8.48
C LEU A 66 -35.13 -32.78 9.07
N GLU A 67 -34.18 -33.38 8.33
CA GLU A 67 -33.06 -34.07 9.01
C GLU A 67 -31.63 -33.50 8.84
N ASP A 68 -31.34 -32.56 7.93
CA ASP A 68 -29.95 -32.07 7.69
C ASP A 68 -29.72 -30.54 7.87
N ILE A 69 -30.72 -29.76 8.29
CA ILE A 69 -30.64 -28.27 8.28
C ILE A 69 -29.76 -27.69 9.41
N VAL A 70 -29.59 -28.42 10.51
CA VAL A 70 -28.93 -27.87 11.72
C VAL A 70 -27.41 -27.76 11.57
N THR A 71 -26.78 -28.48 10.63
CA THR A 71 -25.33 -28.44 10.39
C THR A 71 -24.93 -27.38 9.36
N GLU A 72 -25.76 -27.11 8.35
CA GLU A 72 -25.41 -26.19 7.25
C GLU A 72 -25.59 -24.70 7.62
N GLU A 73 -26.56 -24.34 8.49
CA GLU A 73 -26.76 -22.95 8.94
C GLU A 73 -25.61 -22.41 9.82
N ASP A 74 -24.92 -23.29 10.55
CA ASP A 74 -23.79 -22.90 11.39
C ASP A 74 -22.51 -22.73 10.56
N ASP A 75 -22.33 -23.55 9.51
CA ASP A 75 -21.22 -23.41 8.57
C ASP A 75 -21.28 -22.08 7.81
N ASP A 76 -22.47 -21.66 7.37
CA ASP A 76 -22.68 -20.39 6.68
C ASP A 76 -22.22 -19.18 7.53
N LYS A 77 -22.58 -19.18 8.82
CA LYS A 77 -22.17 -18.14 9.78
C LYS A 77 -20.66 -18.15 10.01
N ILE A 78 -20.05 -19.33 10.11
CA ILE A 78 -18.59 -19.47 10.29
C ILE A 78 -17.85 -18.89 9.08
N TYR A 79 -18.31 -19.15 7.86
CA TYR A 79 -17.74 -18.58 6.66
C TYR A 79 -17.88 -17.05 6.62
N GLU A 80 -19.06 -16.52 6.95
CA GLU A 80 -19.27 -15.06 7.00
C GLU A 80 -18.40 -14.37 8.05
N GLU A 81 -18.29 -14.94 9.25
CA GLU A 81 -17.46 -14.39 10.32
C GLU A 81 -15.98 -14.42 9.94
N SER A 82 -15.52 -15.53 9.35
CA SER A 82 -14.14 -15.67 8.90
C SER A 82 -13.78 -14.70 7.77
N ILE A 83 -14.68 -14.47 6.80
CA ILE A 83 -14.48 -13.47 5.74
C ILE A 83 -14.37 -12.07 6.38
N ARG A 84 -15.27 -11.75 7.31
CA ARG A 84 -15.26 -10.46 8.02
C ARG A 84 -13.98 -10.23 8.81
N GLU A 85 -13.47 -11.25 9.49
CA GLU A 85 -12.19 -11.15 10.22
C GLU A 85 -11.02 -10.94 9.25
N ASN A 86 -10.99 -11.69 8.15
CA ASN A 86 -9.97 -11.53 7.11
C ASN A 86 -9.98 -10.13 6.49
N GLU A 87 -11.15 -9.49 6.32
CA GLU A 87 -11.27 -8.12 5.84
C GLU A 87 -10.60 -7.09 6.78
N ILE A 88 -10.71 -7.30 8.10
CA ILE A 88 -10.02 -6.45 9.09
C ILE A 88 -8.51 -6.58 8.93
N VAL A 89 -8.01 -7.80 8.77
CA VAL A 89 -6.58 -8.06 8.53
C VAL A 89 -6.13 -7.44 7.20
N LEU A 90 -6.90 -7.60 6.12
CA LEU A 90 -6.63 -7.01 4.81
C LEU A 90 -6.52 -5.49 4.89
N LYS A 91 -7.43 -4.83 5.61
CA LYS A 91 -7.39 -3.38 5.81
C LYS A 91 -6.10 -2.96 6.52
N ASN A 92 -5.71 -3.65 7.59
CA ASN A 92 -4.47 -3.37 8.32
C ASN A 92 -3.24 -3.59 7.42
N GLN A 93 -3.19 -4.66 6.65
CA GLN A 93 -2.05 -4.94 5.76
C GLN A 93 -1.92 -3.88 4.65
N LYS A 94 -3.04 -3.45 4.05
CA LYS A 94 -3.05 -2.37 3.07
C LYS A 94 -2.55 -1.06 3.67
N GLU A 95 -3.05 -0.72 4.86
CA GLU A 95 -2.58 0.49 5.56
C GLU A 95 -1.06 0.44 5.84
N ARG A 96 -0.52 -0.72 6.22
CA ARG A 96 0.92 -0.90 6.41
C ARG A 96 1.71 -0.72 5.10
N ILE A 97 1.19 -1.19 3.97
CA ILE A 97 1.80 -0.94 2.65
C ILE A 97 1.81 0.57 2.38
N ASP A 98 0.69 1.26 2.61
CA ASP A 98 0.59 2.71 2.40
C ASP A 98 1.62 3.48 3.24
N ARG A 99 1.83 3.08 4.51
CA ARG A 99 2.86 3.70 5.37
C ARG A 99 4.28 3.46 4.86
N ILE A 100 4.58 2.27 4.35
CA ILE A 100 5.88 2.00 3.72
C ILE A 100 6.07 2.88 2.49
N GLU A 101 5.05 3.04 1.64
CA GLU A 101 5.14 3.87 0.44
C GLU A 101 5.37 5.34 0.77
N GLN A 102 4.69 5.86 1.79
CA GLN A 102 4.92 7.22 2.30
C GLN A 102 6.35 7.41 2.80
N GLU A 103 6.90 6.45 3.53
CA GLU A 103 8.28 6.48 4.05
C GLU A 103 9.33 6.36 2.92
N LEU A 104 9.07 5.54 1.91
CA LEU A 104 9.94 5.47 0.73
C LEU A 104 9.93 6.78 -0.06
N LEU A 105 8.76 7.42 -0.16
CA LEU A 105 8.59 8.70 -0.83
C LEU A 105 9.32 9.82 -0.07
N SER A 106 9.19 9.90 1.27
CA SER A 106 9.88 10.92 2.09
C SER A 106 11.41 10.83 1.94
N ARG A 107 11.97 9.63 1.97
CA ARG A 107 13.41 9.38 1.73
C ARG A 107 13.87 9.72 0.32
N SER A 108 12.97 9.69 -0.66
CA SER A 108 13.29 10.06 -2.04
C SER A 108 13.31 11.58 -2.23
N THR A 109 12.49 12.31 -1.47
CA THR A 109 12.44 13.77 -1.49
C THR A 109 13.59 14.39 -0.69
N GLU A 110 13.94 13.85 0.47
CA GLU A 110 15.05 14.34 1.29
C GLU A 110 16.40 14.28 0.55
N ARG A 111 16.63 13.21 -0.23
CA ARG A 111 17.84 13.08 -1.05
C ARG A 111 17.96 14.07 -2.21
N LYS A 112 16.90 14.78 -2.57
CA LYS A 112 16.92 15.79 -3.65
C LYS A 112 17.25 17.20 -3.17
N GLU A 113 17.11 17.48 -1.87
CA GLU A 113 17.31 18.83 -1.30
C GLU A 113 18.78 19.15 -0.98
N ASP A 114 19.69 18.16 -1.02
CA ASP A 114 21.13 18.33 -0.71
C ASP A 114 21.98 18.91 -1.87
N VAL A 115 21.38 19.65 -2.82
CA VAL A 115 22.16 20.47 -3.74
C VAL A 115 22.38 21.84 -3.09
N PRO A 116 23.62 22.28 -2.82
CA PRO A 116 23.88 23.55 -2.17
C PRO A 116 23.43 24.67 -3.11
N THR A 117 22.25 25.24 -2.86
CA THR A 117 21.85 26.49 -3.47
C THR A 117 22.66 27.58 -2.78
N ALA A 118 23.82 27.88 -3.36
CA ALA A 118 24.64 29.02 -3.00
C ALA A 118 23.77 30.28 -3.06
N SER A 119 23.57 30.88 -1.88
CA SER A 119 23.12 32.25 -1.72
C SER A 119 23.97 33.20 -2.57
N SER A 120 23.37 33.85 -3.56
CA SER A 120 23.79 35.19 -3.96
C SER A 120 22.57 36.06 -4.23
N SER A 121 22.28 36.90 -3.25
CA SER A 121 21.57 38.15 -3.43
C SER A 121 22.35 39.03 -4.41
N ALA A 122 21.82 39.24 -5.61
CA ALA A 122 22.17 40.39 -6.44
C ALA A 122 20.91 40.85 -7.19
N LYS A 123 20.50 42.09 -6.90
CA LYS A 123 19.41 42.80 -7.57
C LYS A 123 19.61 42.74 -9.09
N PHE A 124 18.66 42.15 -9.81
CA PHE A 124 18.59 42.22 -11.26
C PHE A 124 17.58 43.31 -11.65
N GLU A 125 18.07 44.54 -11.80
CA GLU A 125 17.34 45.58 -12.53
C GLU A 125 17.32 45.18 -14.00
N LEU A 126 16.14 44.83 -14.49
CA LEU A 126 15.88 44.50 -15.89
C LEU A 126 15.84 45.81 -16.71
N ASN A 127 17.00 46.37 -17.05
CA ASN A 127 17.08 47.33 -18.16
C ASN A 127 17.04 46.55 -19.46
N THR A 128 15.84 46.50 -20.03
CA THR A 128 15.61 46.04 -21.39
C THR A 128 15.99 47.20 -22.31
N ASP A 129 17.19 47.17 -22.88
CA ASP A 129 17.49 47.98 -24.06
C ASP A 129 18.05 47.09 -25.17
N ASN A 130 17.24 46.99 -26.21
CA ASN A 130 17.44 46.17 -27.39
C ASN A 130 18.13 47.03 -28.45
N ASN A 131 19.44 46.92 -28.57
CA ASN A 131 20.21 47.47 -29.68
C ASN A 131 21.60 46.82 -29.64
N GLY A 132 22.12 46.10 -30.61
CA GLY A 132 21.78 45.94 -32.00
C GLY A 132 23.07 45.39 -32.63
N ILE A 133 22.89 44.57 -33.66
CA ILE A 133 23.82 44.47 -34.78
C ILE A 133 25.19 43.83 -34.47
N GLU A 134 25.30 42.59 -34.99
CA GLU A 134 26.42 42.08 -35.77
C GLU A 134 27.85 42.41 -35.31
N SER A 135 28.65 41.36 -35.14
CA SER A 135 29.86 41.12 -35.96
C SER A 135 30.95 40.45 -35.12
N ASN A 136 31.24 39.20 -35.48
CA ASN A 136 32.57 38.80 -35.91
C ASN A 136 33.77 39.27 -35.05
N ALA A 137 34.28 38.40 -34.18
CA ALA A 137 35.70 38.41 -33.83
C ALA A 137 36.16 37.03 -33.37
N ALA A 138 36.88 36.34 -34.26
CA ALA A 138 37.89 35.36 -33.87
C ALA A 138 39.11 36.10 -33.29
N ASN A 139 39.86 35.37 -32.44
CA ASN A 139 41.23 35.58 -31.96
C ASN A 139 41.50 36.39 -30.67
N SER A 140 42.32 35.69 -29.86
CA SER A 140 43.40 36.15 -28.95
C SER A 140 43.02 36.62 -27.54
N VAL A 141 43.61 35.95 -26.51
CA VAL A 141 44.74 36.45 -25.69
C VAL A 141 44.97 35.58 -24.44
N PHE A 142 46.17 34.98 -24.38
CA PHE A 142 47.10 34.70 -23.26
C PHE A 142 46.66 34.13 -21.90
N LEU A 143 47.28 32.99 -21.52
CA LEU A 143 48.52 32.94 -20.72
C LEU A 143 49.34 31.70 -21.06
#